data_AF-A0A7K2KWR1-F1
#
_entry.id   AF-A0A7K2KWR1-F1
#
_cell.length_a   1.000
_cell.length_b   1.000
_cell.length_c   1.000
_cell.angle_alpha   90.00
_cell.angle_beta   90.00
_cell.angle_gamma   90.00
#
_symmetry.space_group_name_H-M   'P 1'
#
loop_
_entity.id
_entity.type
_entity.pdbx_description
1 polymer ?
#
loop_
_entity_poly.entity_id
_entity_poly.type
_entity_poly.pdbx_seq_one_letter_code
_entity_poly.pdbx_strand_id
1 'polypeptide(L)'
;VAVASTAALVPAVRTLTTQTVARSLAWDRQDARIRAEVAAGRSEVGYRPLHIGSLAEPFFTKVYEKDWAARCTAEYYGVDRITRS
;
A
#
# COMPACT_ATOMS: atom_id res chain seq x y z
N VAL A 1 22.44 -29.53 9.39
CA VAL A 1 21.55 -29.24 8.24
C VAL A 1 20.58 -28.10 8.53
N ALA A 2 19.76 -28.16 9.59
CA ALA A 2 18.79 -27.08 9.91
C ALA A 2 19.39 -25.66 10.05
N VAL A 3 20.54 -25.52 10.71
CA VAL A 3 21.22 -24.22 10.91
C VAL A 3 21.71 -23.61 9.58
N ALA A 4 22.16 -24.44 8.64
CA ALA A 4 22.61 -23.96 7.32
C ALA A 4 21.41 -23.49 6.47
N SER A 5 20.28 -24.20 6.55
CA SER A 5 19.05 -23.83 5.87
C SER A 5 18.44 -22.52 6.38
N THR A 6 18.48 -22.26 7.69
CA THR A 6 18.01 -20.98 8.26
C THR A 6 18.96 -19.83 7.96
N ALA A 7 20.28 -20.06 7.99
CA ALA A 7 21.27 -19.06 7.61
C ALA A 7 21.09 -18.57 6.16
N ALA A 8 20.71 -19.46 5.24
CA ALA A 8 20.45 -19.11 3.85
C ALA A 8 19.27 -18.13 3.65
N LEU A 9 18.32 -18.07 4.60
CA LEU A 9 17.17 -17.15 4.55
C LEU A 9 17.48 -15.74 5.03
N VAL A 10 18.56 -15.55 5.80
CA VAL A 10 18.89 -14.27 6.45
C VAL A 10 18.92 -13.09 5.46
N PRO A 11 19.54 -13.18 4.26
CA PRO A 11 19.56 -12.05 3.33
C PRO A 11 18.18 -11.68 2.79
N ALA A 12 17.34 -12.68 2.48
CA ALA A 12 15.98 -12.47 1.98
C ALA A 12 15.09 -11.83 3.07
N VAL A 13 15.18 -12.32 4.31
CA VAL A 13 14.44 -11.75 5.44
C VAL A 13 14.89 -10.33 5.74
N ARG A 14 16.20 -10.05 5.75
CA ARG A 14 16.71 -8.69 5.92
C ARG A 14 16.18 -7.74 4.85
N THR A 15 16.20 -8.16 3.58
CA THR A 15 15.70 -7.37 2.45
C THR A 15 14.21 -7.07 2.61
N LEU A 16 13.41 -8.09 2.92
CA LEU A 16 11.97 -7.95 3.16
C LEU A 16 11.68 -7.00 4.33
N THR A 17 12.41 -7.12 5.44
CA THR A 17 12.28 -6.21 6.58
C THR A 17 12.58 -4.77 6.19
N THR A 18 13.69 -4.51 5.49
CA THR A 18 14.04 -3.16 5.03
C THR A 18 12.97 -2.58 4.11
N GLN A 19 12.46 -3.38 3.16
CA GLN A 19 11.37 -2.95 2.27
C GLN A 19 10.08 -2.65 3.02
N THR A 20 9.76 -3.46 4.04
CA THR A 20 8.55 -3.30 4.86
C THR A 20 8.61 -2.00 5.67
N VAL A 21 9.75 -1.69 6.27
CA VAL A 21 9.97 -0.41 7.00
C VAL A 21 9.89 0.79 6.05
N ALA A 22 10.52 0.71 4.87
CA ALA A 22 10.45 1.79 3.89
C ALA A 22 9.00 2.06 3.44
N ARG A 23 8.23 0.98 3.21
CA ARG A 23 6.81 1.09 2.90
C ARG A 23 6.00 1.67 4.04
N SER A 24 6.21 1.27 5.30
CA SER A 24 5.40 1.79 6.42
C SER A 24 5.54 3.31 6.51
N LEU A 25 6.76 3.82 6.37
CA LEU A 25 7.01 5.27 6.34
C LEU A 25 6.37 5.95 5.12
N ALA A 26 6.30 5.29 3.97
CA ALA A 26 5.61 5.82 2.80
C ALA A 26 4.09 5.83 3.00
N TRP A 27 3.54 4.79 3.64
CA TRP A 27 2.14 4.68 4.01
C TRP A 27 1.74 5.80 4.97
N ASP A 28 2.50 6.01 6.05
CA ASP A 28 2.18 7.04 7.05
C ASP A 28 2.09 8.43 6.43
N ARG A 29 3.00 8.76 5.51
CA ARG A 29 2.97 10.04 4.79
C ARG A 29 1.75 10.15 3.87
N GLN A 30 1.40 9.08 3.16
CA GLN A 30 0.24 9.05 2.29
C GLN A 30 -1.07 9.13 3.08
N ASP A 31 -1.17 8.39 4.19
CA ASP A 31 -2.32 8.41 5.08
C ASP A 31 -2.56 9.80 5.65
N ALA A 32 -1.51 10.45 6.16
CA ALA A 32 -1.59 11.82 6.66
C ALA A 32 -2.05 12.80 5.56
N ARG A 33 -1.51 12.68 4.34
CA ARG A 33 -1.95 13.51 3.21
C ARG A 33 -3.42 13.28 2.87
N ILE A 34 -3.85 12.03 2.70
CA ILE A 34 -5.23 11.70 2.34
C ILE A 34 -6.19 12.21 3.41
N ARG A 35 -5.89 11.99 4.70
CA ARG A 35 -6.72 12.51 5.79
C ARG A 35 -6.82 14.04 5.77
N ALA A 36 -5.74 14.75 5.45
CA ALA A 36 -5.78 16.20 5.29
C ALA A 36 -6.66 16.63 4.09
N GLU A 37 -6.60 15.91 2.98
CA GLU A 37 -7.47 16.14 1.82
C GLU A 37 -8.95 15.91 2.14
N VAL A 38 -9.26 14.82 2.86
CA VAL A 38 -10.61 14.51 3.34
C VAL A 38 -11.11 15.58 4.30
N ALA A 39 -10.27 16.01 5.26
CA ALA A 39 -10.62 17.09 6.18
C ALA A 39 -10.86 18.44 5.46
N ALA A 40 -10.24 18.63 4.29
CA ALA A 40 -10.51 19.77 3.41
C ALA A 40 -11.77 19.59 2.52
N GLY A 41 -12.53 18.50 2.72
CA GLY A 41 -13.78 18.24 2.01
C GLY A 41 -13.62 17.58 0.65
N ARG A 42 -12.45 17.01 0.32
CA ARG A 42 -12.27 16.25 -0.92
C ARG A 42 -13.00 14.91 -0.85
N SER A 43 -13.84 14.63 -1.84
CA SER A 43 -14.52 13.34 -2.00
C SER A 43 -13.81 12.40 -2.99
N GLU A 44 -12.80 12.88 -3.71
CA GLU A 44 -11.92 12.08 -4.55
C GLU A 44 -10.46 12.41 -4.23
N VAL A 45 -9.67 11.37 -3.94
CA VAL A 45 -8.28 11.52 -3.46
C VAL A 45 -7.34 10.58 -4.20
N GLY A 46 -6.09 11.03 -4.35
CA GLY A 46 -5.02 10.24 -4.96
C GLY A 46 -4.48 9.19 -3.99
N TYR A 47 -4.25 7.98 -4.49
CA TYR A 47 -3.56 6.90 -3.80
C TYR A 47 -2.44 6.37 -4.70
N ARG A 48 -1.22 6.39 -4.17
CA ARG A 48 -0.05 5.79 -4.80
C ARG A 48 0.11 4.36 -4.26
N PRO A 49 0.13 3.33 -5.12
CA PRO A 49 0.43 1.96 -4.70
C PRO A 49 1.80 1.84 -4.04
N LEU A 50 1.92 0.99 -3.01
CA LEU A 50 3.11 0.85 -2.17
C LEU A 50 3.54 -0.62 -2.08
N HIS A 51 4.20 -1.13 -3.10
CA HIS A 51 4.53 -2.57 -3.22
C HIS A 51 5.51 -3.08 -2.12
N ILE A 52 5.29 -4.30 -1.61
CA ILE A 52 6.29 -5.08 -0.81
C ILE A 52 6.61 -6.35 -1.57
N GLY A 53 7.88 -6.51 -1.98
CA GLY A 53 8.25 -7.60 -2.86
C GLY A 53 7.37 -7.64 -4.12
N SER A 54 7.55 -8.62 -4.97
CA SER A 54 6.68 -8.80 -6.14
C SER A 54 5.25 -9.26 -5.78
N LEU A 55 4.78 -8.96 -4.56
CA LEU A 55 3.42 -9.30 -4.14
C LEU A 55 2.44 -8.48 -4.95
N ALA A 56 1.43 -9.20 -5.44
CA ALA A 56 0.42 -8.62 -6.27
C ALA A 56 -0.44 -7.66 -5.43
N GLU A 57 -0.19 -6.36 -5.48
CA GLU A 57 -1.00 -5.39 -4.75
C GLU A 57 -2.34 -5.14 -5.44
N PRO A 58 -3.44 -5.09 -4.68
CA PRO A 58 -4.74 -4.91 -5.29
C PRO A 58 -4.90 -3.45 -5.75
N PHE A 59 -4.53 -3.21 -7.02
CA PHE A 59 -4.79 -2.03 -7.87
C PHE A 59 -4.55 -2.42 -9.35
N PHE A 60 -4.94 -3.64 -9.73
CA PHE A 60 -4.57 -4.27 -11.00
C PHE A 60 -5.39 -3.84 -12.19
N THR A 61 -6.58 -3.31 -11.93
CA THR A 61 -7.52 -2.97 -12.99
C THR A 61 -7.52 -1.47 -13.23
N LYS A 62 -7.65 -1.08 -14.50
CA LYS A 62 -7.87 0.33 -14.88
C LYS A 62 -9.34 0.73 -14.75
N VAL A 63 -10.24 -0.24 -14.54
CA VAL A 63 -11.67 -0.05 -14.35
C VAL A 63 -11.97 -0.04 -12.86
N TYR A 64 -12.34 1.13 -12.33
CA TYR A 64 -12.51 1.37 -10.89
C TYR A 64 -13.58 0.49 -10.25
N GLU A 65 -14.69 0.25 -10.95
CA GLU A 65 -15.82 -0.55 -10.48
C GLU A 65 -15.42 -2.02 -10.24
N LYS A 66 -14.38 -2.48 -10.95
CA LYS A 66 -13.79 -3.82 -10.81
C LYS A 66 -12.65 -3.85 -9.80
N ASP A 67 -12.21 -2.69 -9.31
CA ASP A 67 -11.11 -2.58 -8.35
C ASP A 67 -11.64 -2.66 -6.92
N TRP A 68 -11.74 -3.89 -6.42
CA TRP A 68 -12.24 -4.12 -5.07
C TRP A 68 -11.39 -3.42 -4.00
N ALA A 69 -10.08 -3.29 -4.20
CA ALA A 69 -9.22 -2.63 -3.23
C ALA A 69 -9.31 -1.11 -3.31
N ALA A 70 -9.46 -0.53 -4.50
CA ALA A 70 -9.76 0.89 -4.59
C ALA A 70 -11.07 1.23 -3.87
N ARG A 71 -12.08 0.36 -3.98
CA ARG A 71 -13.35 0.50 -3.24
C ARG A 71 -13.19 0.36 -1.72
N CYS A 72 -12.48 -0.67 -1.24
CA CYS A 72 -12.19 -0.81 0.19
C CYS A 72 -11.39 0.37 0.73
N THR A 73 -10.47 0.91 -0.07
CA THR A 73 -9.66 2.08 0.30
C THR A 73 -10.53 3.35 0.36
N ALA A 74 -11.44 3.51 -0.60
CA ALA A 74 -12.40 4.63 -0.59
C ALA A 74 -13.28 4.60 0.66
N GLU A 75 -13.80 3.42 1.01
CA GLU A 75 -14.59 3.21 2.23
C GLU A 75 -13.78 3.51 3.50
N TYR A 76 -12.53 3.03 3.59
CA TYR A 76 -11.65 3.28 4.73
C TYR A 76 -11.42 4.78 4.99
N TYR A 77 -11.27 5.58 3.93
CA TYR A 77 -11.07 7.02 4.04
C TYR A 77 -12.37 7.84 4.06
N GLY A 78 -13.53 7.20 3.86
CA GLY A 78 -14.82 7.90 3.78
C GLY A 78 -14.94 8.82 2.57
N VAL A 79 -14.36 8.42 1.44
CA VAL A 79 -14.39 9.17 0.17
C VAL A 79 -15.19 8.41 -0.89
N ASP A 80 -15.67 9.12 -1.91
CA ASP A 80 -16.40 8.50 -3.01
C ASP A 80 -15.45 7.69 -3.91
N ARG A 81 -14.22 8.20 -4.10
CA ARG A 81 -13.30 7.64 -5.08
C ARG A 81 -11.83 7.75 -4.73
N ILE A 82 -11.11 6.66 -5.02
CA ILE A 82 -9.66 6.63 -5.08
C ILE A 82 -9.18 6.74 -6.53
N THR A 83 -8.27 7.67 -6.80
CA THR A 83 -7.55 7.76 -8.06
C THR A 83 -6.14 7.24 -7.91
N ARG A 84 -5.63 6.56 -8.93
CA ARG A 84 -4.22 6.17 -8.95
C ARG A 84 -3.37 7.38 -9.32
N SER A 85 -2.42 7.72 -8.46
CA SER A 85 -1.46 8.83 -8.63
C SER A 85 -0.02 8.36 -8.76
#